data_AF-A0A523MX34-F1
#
_entry.id   AF-A0A523MX34-F1
#
_cell.length_a   1.000
_cell.length_b   1.000
_cell.length_c   1.000
_cell.angle_alpha   90.00
_cell.angle_beta   90.00
_cell.angle_gamma   90.00
#
_symmetry.space_group_name_H-M   'P 1'
#
loop_
_entity.id
_entity.type
_entity.pdbx_description
1 polymer ?
#
loop_
_entity_poly.entity_id
_entity_poly.type
_entity_poly.pdbx_seq_one_letter_code
_entity_poly.pdbx_strand_id
1 'polypeptide(L)'
;MKKLMLVLVVFGLLGLPVSSFAGEGPMSLPGDSNAGAVKHNKEGIDHWGQGHYDVALKHFQAASKADSSIAQTHFNEAICLDKLGRHGEATMHFKAAKKHAGGNKAILNSPILNGHLGT
;
A
#
# COMPACT_ATOMS: atom_id res chain seq x y z
N MET A 1 52.44 29.43 8.86
CA MET A 1 52.61 28.21 9.68
C MET A 1 51.21 27.73 10.07
N LYS A 2 50.91 26.45 9.74
CA LYS A 2 49.83 25.55 10.20
C LYS A 2 48.95 26.13 11.34
N LYS A 3 47.61 26.10 11.29
CA LYS A 3 46.76 24.90 11.11
C LYS A 3 45.37 25.26 10.55
N LEU A 4 44.94 24.46 9.58
CA LEU A 4 43.59 24.29 9.07
C LEU A 4 42.72 23.65 10.18
N MET A 5 41.58 24.23 10.54
CA MET A 5 40.53 23.53 11.30
C MET A 5 39.23 23.60 10.51
N LEU A 6 39.02 22.55 9.73
CA LEU A 6 37.76 22.20 9.08
C LEU A 6 36.82 21.68 10.17
N VAL A 7 35.80 22.45 10.55
CA VAL A 7 34.71 21.94 11.39
C VAL A 7 33.61 21.45 10.46
N LEU A 8 33.66 20.17 10.11
CA LEU A 8 32.53 19.42 9.54
C LEU A 8 31.51 19.21 10.67
N VAL A 9 30.56 20.14 10.85
CA VAL A 9 29.30 19.78 11.53
C VAL A 9 28.44 19.09 10.48
N VAL A 10 28.58 17.77 10.46
CA VAL A 10 27.71 16.85 9.73
C VAL A 10 26.26 17.16 10.10
N PHE A 11 25.45 17.30 9.06
CA PHE A 11 24.00 17.41 9.07
C PHE A 11 23.37 16.56 10.18
N GLY A 12 23.00 17.20 11.29
CA GLY A 12 22.04 16.67 12.26
C GLY A 12 20.61 16.82 11.75
N LEU A 13 20.35 16.50 10.48
CA LEU A 13 19.02 16.11 10.03
C LEU A 13 18.84 14.67 10.53
N LEU A 14 18.64 14.54 11.85
CA LEU A 14 18.00 13.38 12.42
C LEU A 14 16.66 13.28 11.72
N GLY A 15 16.63 12.47 10.67
CA GLY A 15 15.44 12.08 9.95
C GLY A 15 14.51 11.42 10.96
N LEU A 16 13.63 12.23 11.54
CA LEU A 16 12.40 11.70 12.09
C LEU A 16 11.71 11.08 10.88
N PRO A 17 11.54 9.74 10.82
CA PRO A 17 10.63 9.22 9.83
C PRO A 17 9.28 9.86 10.16
N VAL A 18 8.78 10.69 9.25
CA VAL A 18 7.41 11.23 9.28
C VAL A 18 6.44 10.08 8.98
N SER A 19 6.54 9.00 9.76
CA SER A 19 5.71 7.81 9.64
C SER A 19 4.54 7.95 10.61
N SER A 20 3.75 9.00 10.41
CA SER A 20 2.42 9.09 11.00
C SER A 20 1.51 9.92 10.10
N PHE A 21 1.46 9.55 8.83
CA PHE A 21 0.17 9.59 8.16
C PHE A 21 -0.50 8.27 8.50
N ALA A 22 -1.29 8.27 9.58
CA ALA A 22 -2.16 7.17 9.95
C ALA A 22 -3.25 6.99 8.88
N GLY A 23 -2.85 6.51 7.70
CA GLY A 23 -3.73 6.04 6.64
C GLY A 23 -3.74 4.52 6.63
N GLU A 24 -4.84 3.93 6.18
CA GLU A 24 -4.95 2.48 6.05
C GLU A 24 -3.85 1.91 5.14
N GLY A 25 -3.32 0.76 5.54
CA GLY A 25 -2.31 0.02 4.81
C GLY A 25 -2.88 -1.25 4.16
N PRO A 26 -2.04 -2.00 3.42
CA PRO A 26 -2.45 -3.19 2.71
C PRO A 26 -2.87 -4.31 3.66
N MET A 27 -3.80 -5.13 3.20
CA MET A 27 -4.34 -6.28 3.93
C MET A 27 -3.67 -7.58 3.49
N SER A 28 -3.59 -8.55 4.42
CA SER A 28 -3.24 -9.93 4.05
C SER A 28 -4.40 -10.61 3.33
N LEU A 29 -4.09 -11.53 2.41
CA LEU A 29 -5.10 -12.34 1.73
C LEU A 29 -5.69 -13.42 2.67
N PRO A 30 -6.91 -13.92 2.40
CA PRO A 30 -7.47 -15.08 3.10
C PRO A 30 -6.54 -16.30 3.10
N GLY A 31 -6.57 -17.12 4.15
CA GLY A 31 -5.62 -18.22 4.35
C GLY A 31 -5.69 -19.34 3.31
N ASP A 32 -6.82 -19.50 2.64
CA ASP A 32 -7.10 -20.45 1.56
C ASP A 32 -6.82 -19.89 0.15
N SER A 33 -6.24 -18.69 0.06
CA SER A 33 -5.90 -18.05 -1.22
C SER A 33 -4.79 -18.78 -1.97
N ASN A 34 -4.72 -18.57 -3.27
CA ASN A 34 -3.64 -19.06 -4.14
C ASN A 34 -2.24 -18.73 -3.57
N ALA A 35 -1.34 -19.72 -3.49
CA ALA A 35 -0.02 -19.54 -2.89
C ALA A 35 0.86 -18.49 -3.61
N GLY A 36 0.75 -18.39 -4.94
CA GLY A 36 1.43 -17.35 -5.73
C GLY A 36 0.88 -15.96 -5.42
N ALA A 37 -0.45 -15.83 -5.28
CA ALA A 37 -1.08 -14.59 -4.84
C ALA A 37 -0.62 -14.18 -3.44
N VAL A 38 -0.60 -15.13 -2.50
CA VAL A 38 -0.12 -14.89 -1.12
C VAL A 38 1.34 -14.44 -1.10
N LYS A 39 2.21 -15.08 -1.90
CA LYS A 39 3.62 -14.71 -2.00
C LYS A 39 3.77 -13.26 -2.47
N HIS A 40 3.18 -12.92 -3.61
CA HIS A 40 3.27 -11.56 -4.13
C HIS A 40 2.60 -10.55 -3.20
N ASN A 41 1.50 -10.89 -2.55
CA ASN A 41 0.88 -9.99 -1.57
C ASN A 41 1.80 -9.67 -0.39
N LYS A 42 2.54 -10.66 0.12
CA LYS A 42 3.53 -10.45 1.19
C LYS A 42 4.66 -9.53 0.72
N GLU A 43 5.24 -9.79 -0.45
CA GLU A 43 6.26 -8.93 -1.05
C GLU A 43 5.75 -7.49 -1.25
N GLY A 44 4.49 -7.33 -1.68
CA GLY A 44 3.86 -6.02 -1.82
C GLY A 44 3.68 -5.28 -0.50
N ILE A 45 3.28 -5.98 0.58
CA ILE A 45 3.19 -5.42 1.93
C ILE A 45 4.59 -4.97 2.42
N ASP A 46 5.62 -5.77 2.18
CA ASP A 46 6.99 -5.45 2.58
C ASP A 46 7.51 -4.20 1.85
N HIS A 47 7.25 -4.09 0.55
CA HIS A 47 7.61 -2.90 -0.24
C HIS A 47 6.79 -1.66 0.16
N TRP A 48 5.51 -1.83 0.50
CA TRP A 48 4.68 -0.75 1.04
C TRP A 48 5.27 -0.17 2.33
N GLY A 49 5.69 -1.04 3.26
CA GLY A 49 6.30 -0.62 4.53
C GLY A 49 7.58 0.20 4.35
N GLN A 50 8.26 0.05 3.21
CA GLN A 50 9.45 0.80 2.83
C GLN A 50 9.13 2.09 2.05
N GLY A 51 7.85 2.35 1.73
CA GLY A 51 7.42 3.47 0.89
C GLY A 51 7.62 3.25 -0.62
N HIS A 52 7.97 2.04 -1.04
CA HIS A 52 8.16 1.69 -2.45
C HIS A 52 6.81 1.38 -3.14
N TYR A 53 5.91 2.36 -3.20
CA TYR A 53 4.51 2.15 -3.60
C TYR A 53 4.35 1.65 -5.04
N ASP A 54 5.24 2.05 -5.95
CA ASP A 54 5.26 1.59 -7.35
C ASP A 54 5.66 0.11 -7.47
N VAL A 55 6.60 -0.34 -6.63
CA VAL A 55 7.02 -1.75 -6.55
C VAL A 55 5.94 -2.58 -5.88
N ALA A 56 5.37 -2.09 -4.77
CA ALA A 56 4.25 -2.72 -4.09
C ALA A 56 3.06 -2.94 -5.04
N LEU A 57 2.72 -1.94 -5.86
CA LEU A 57 1.67 -2.05 -6.87
C LEU A 57 1.92 -3.20 -7.86
N LYS A 58 3.16 -3.38 -8.35
CA LYS A 58 3.49 -4.47 -9.27
C LYS A 58 3.26 -5.85 -8.63
N HIS A 59 3.61 -5.99 -7.36
CA HIS A 59 3.36 -7.22 -6.61
C HIS A 59 1.86 -7.45 -6.38
N PHE A 60 1.09 -6.42 -6.00
CA PHE A 60 -0.35 -6.56 -5.84
C PHE A 60 -1.07 -6.89 -7.16
N GLN A 61 -0.64 -6.31 -8.28
CA GLN A 61 -1.11 -6.69 -9.62
C GLN A 61 -0.77 -8.14 -9.99
N ALA A 62 0.38 -8.65 -9.56
CA ALA A 62 0.71 -10.06 -9.75
C ALA A 62 -0.19 -10.96 -8.89
N ALA A 63 -0.55 -10.52 -7.68
CA ALA A 63 -1.49 -11.24 -6.82
C ALA A 63 -2.92 -11.26 -7.40
N SER A 64 -3.43 -10.13 -7.91
CA SER A 64 -4.76 -10.08 -8.54
C SER A 64 -4.83 -10.81 -9.88
N LYS A 65 -3.72 -10.90 -10.63
CA LYS A 65 -3.65 -11.77 -11.82
C LYS A 65 -3.77 -13.24 -11.47
N ALA A 66 -3.26 -13.65 -10.31
CA ALA A 66 -3.38 -15.02 -9.83
C ALA A 66 -4.81 -15.33 -9.34
N ASP A 67 -5.46 -14.38 -8.66
CA ASP A 67 -6.88 -14.46 -8.31
C ASP A 67 -7.50 -13.06 -8.15
N SER A 68 -8.34 -12.69 -9.12
CA SER A 68 -9.02 -11.39 -9.16
C SER A 68 -10.33 -11.37 -8.37
N SER A 69 -10.76 -12.51 -7.82
CA SER A 69 -12.00 -12.58 -7.02
C SER A 69 -11.80 -12.14 -5.56
N ILE A 70 -10.53 -12.01 -5.12
CA ILE A 70 -10.17 -11.65 -3.75
C ILE A 70 -10.27 -10.14 -3.55
N ALA A 71 -11.17 -9.70 -2.68
CA ALA A 71 -11.37 -8.28 -2.41
C ALA A 71 -10.11 -7.53 -1.95
N GLN A 72 -9.25 -8.19 -1.16
CA GLN A 72 -8.01 -7.64 -0.63
C GLN A 72 -6.98 -7.35 -1.73
N THR A 73 -6.94 -8.10 -2.84
CA THR A 73 -5.98 -7.81 -3.92
C THR A 73 -6.33 -6.47 -4.58
N HIS A 74 -7.61 -6.24 -4.86
CA HIS A 74 -8.10 -4.95 -5.35
C HIS A 74 -7.91 -3.83 -4.33
N PHE A 75 -8.16 -4.08 -3.04
CA PHE A 75 -7.91 -3.09 -2.00
C PHE A 75 -6.45 -2.65 -1.97
N ASN A 76 -5.52 -3.60 -2.03
CA ASN A 76 -4.09 -3.34 -1.95
C ASN A 76 -3.56 -2.59 -3.19
N GLU A 77 -4.07 -2.91 -4.37
CA GLU A 77 -3.79 -2.10 -5.57
C GLU A 77 -4.32 -0.67 -5.42
N ALA A 78 -5.54 -0.50 -4.90
CA ALA A 78 -6.18 0.80 -4.76
C ALA A 78 -5.41 1.74 -3.81
N ILE A 79 -4.95 1.25 -2.65
CA ILE A 79 -4.18 2.08 -1.73
C ILE A 79 -2.82 2.49 -2.31
N CYS A 80 -2.18 1.62 -3.11
CA CYS A 80 -0.93 1.97 -3.80
C CYS A 80 -1.17 3.05 -4.84
N LEU A 81 -2.25 2.90 -5.62
CA LEU A 81 -2.65 3.89 -6.61
C LEU A 81 -2.97 5.23 -5.95
N ASP A 82 -3.63 5.25 -4.80
CA ASP A 82 -3.88 6.47 -4.02
C ASP A 82 -2.57 7.14 -3.58
N LYS A 83 -1.64 6.38 -2.98
CA LYS A 83 -0.32 6.91 -2.58
C LYS A 83 0.51 7.44 -3.74
N LEU A 84 0.28 6.91 -4.95
CA LEU A 84 0.92 7.37 -6.18
C LEU A 84 0.17 8.54 -6.85
N GLY A 85 -0.91 9.05 -6.26
CA GLY A 85 -1.72 10.14 -6.80
C GLY A 85 -2.65 9.74 -7.95
N ARG A 86 -2.78 8.44 -8.23
CA ARG A 86 -3.59 7.87 -9.32
C ARG A 86 -5.02 7.61 -8.84
N HIS A 87 -5.67 8.65 -8.32
CA HIS A 87 -6.94 8.52 -7.58
C HIS A 87 -8.09 7.94 -8.41
N GLY A 88 -8.15 8.23 -9.72
CA GLY A 88 -9.17 7.66 -10.61
C GLY A 88 -9.08 6.14 -10.71
N GLU A 89 -7.87 5.61 -10.84
CA GLU A 89 -7.64 4.15 -10.87
C GLU A 89 -7.86 3.55 -9.47
N ALA A 90 -7.42 4.23 -8.42
CA ALA A 90 -7.70 3.82 -7.05
C ALA A 90 -9.21 3.65 -6.81
N THR A 91 -10.04 4.62 -7.24
CA THR A 91 -11.50 4.52 -7.15
C THR A 91 -12.06 3.29 -7.88
N MET A 92 -11.52 2.94 -9.06
CA MET A 92 -11.95 1.75 -9.80
C MET A 92 -11.64 0.46 -9.03
N HIS A 93 -10.44 0.37 -8.45
CA HIS A 93 -10.06 -0.79 -7.64
C HIS A 93 -10.81 -0.85 -6.30
N PHE A 94 -11.07 0.28 -5.65
CA PHE A 94 -11.91 0.33 -4.44
C PHE A 94 -13.35 -0.13 -4.71
N LYS A 95 -13.93 0.21 -5.86
CA LYS A 95 -15.23 -0.34 -6.29
C LYS A 95 -15.19 -1.86 -6.43
N ALA A 96 -14.12 -2.40 -7.04
CA ALA A 96 -13.94 -3.83 -7.16
C ALA A 96 -13.78 -4.49 -5.78
N ALA A 97 -12.95 -3.93 -4.90
CA ALA A 97 -12.78 -4.41 -3.53
C ALA A 97 -14.12 -4.48 -2.78
N LYS A 98 -14.95 -3.41 -2.83
CA LYS A 98 -16.29 -3.39 -2.21
C LYS A 98 -17.23 -4.44 -2.82
N LYS A 99 -17.22 -4.60 -4.14
CA LYS A 99 -18.02 -5.60 -4.85
C LYS A 99 -17.67 -7.03 -4.43
N HIS A 100 -16.39 -7.32 -4.26
CA HIS A 100 -15.88 -8.64 -3.89
C HIS A 100 -15.81 -8.88 -2.37
N ALA A 101 -16.11 -7.86 -1.55
CA ALA A 101 -15.88 -7.93 -0.09
C ALA A 101 -16.63 -9.07 0.60
N GLY A 102 -17.78 -9.52 0.08
CA GLY A 102 -18.50 -10.68 0.63
C GLY A 102 -18.87 -10.53 2.11
N GLY A 103 -19.08 -9.30 2.60
CA GLY A 103 -19.31 -9.02 4.02
C GLY A 103 -18.05 -8.78 4.86
N ASN A 104 -16.86 -8.76 4.26
CA ASN A 104 -15.62 -8.41 4.93
C ASN A 104 -15.68 -6.97 5.46
N LYS A 105 -15.93 -6.85 6.77
CA LYS A 105 -16.08 -5.56 7.45
C LYS A 105 -14.83 -4.69 7.40
N ALA A 106 -13.63 -5.27 7.32
CA ALA A 106 -12.40 -4.48 7.22
C ALA A 106 -12.38 -3.67 5.92
N ILE A 107 -12.87 -4.26 4.81
CA ILE A 107 -12.99 -3.56 3.52
C ILE A 107 -14.20 -2.62 3.51
N LEU A 108 -15.36 -3.09 3.97
CA LEU A 108 -16.61 -2.31 3.90
C LEU A 108 -16.58 -1.05 4.79
N ASN A 109 -15.83 -1.10 5.90
CA ASN A 109 -15.71 0.02 6.83
C ASN A 109 -14.43 0.84 6.62
N SER A 110 -13.62 0.53 5.60
CA SER A 110 -12.36 1.23 5.34
C SER A 110 -12.61 2.71 5.03
N PRO A 111 -12.08 3.66 5.85
CA PRO A 111 -12.20 5.08 5.56
C PRO A 111 -11.62 5.51 4.21
N ILE A 112 -10.48 4.95 3.77
CA ILE A 112 -9.89 5.34 2.47
C ILE A 112 -10.77 4.89 1.31
N LEU A 113 -11.27 3.65 1.36
CA LEU A 113 -12.19 3.12 0.35
C LEU A 113 -13.45 3.97 0.31
N ASN A 114 -14.08 4.19 1.45
CA ASN A 114 -15.32 4.95 1.56
C ASN A 114 -15.16 6.41 1.13
N GLY A 115 -14.00 7.02 1.43
CA GLY A 115 -13.64 8.35 0.93
C GLY A 115 -13.58 8.43 -0.60
N HIS A 116 -12.97 7.44 -1.27
CA HIS A 116 -12.95 7.37 -2.73
C HIS A 116 -14.32 7.11 -3.37
N LEU A 117 -15.21 6.42 -2.65
CA LEU A 117 -16.55 6.09 -3.14
C LEU A 117 -17.62 7.12 -2.77
N GLY A 118 -17.33 8.03 -1.83
CA GLY A 118 -18.29 8.99 -1.29
C GLY A 118 -19.43 8.33 -0.52
N THR A 119 -19.16 7.25 0.22
CA THR A 119 -20.17 6.46 0.95
C THR A 119 -19.88 6.32 2.42
#